data_AF-A0A7C7QL06-F1
#
_entry.id   AF-A0A7C7QL06-F1
#
_cell.length_a   1.000
_cell.length_b   1.000
_cell.length_c   1.000
_cell.angle_alpha   90.00
_cell.angle_beta   90.00
_cell.angle_gamma   90.00
#
_symmetry.space_group_name_H-M   'P 1'
#
loop_
_entity.id
_entity.type
_entity.pdbx_description
1 polymer ?
#
loop_
_entity_poly.entity_id
_entity_poly.type
_entity_poly.pdbx_seq_one_letter_code
_entity_poly.pdbx_strand_id
1 'polypeptide(L)'
;MIKKLGNIIVQLEVVNSELTESEKEYRDLIGNPNDAIIVDEPSRYSSLVNPRFCEMTGHSVEETKRFQFSSLVHSDDLAMVEENLRRILAGEGVCGTYQFRGLSKAGKTIYVDYNSGVIEREGRIVGSRAL
;
A
#
# COMPACT_ATOMS: atom_id res chain seq x y z
N MET A 1 47.31 0.52 13.78
CA MET A 1 46.04 0.23 14.49
C MET A 1 45.04 1.38 14.38
N ILE A 2 45.42 2.63 14.69
CA ILE A 2 44.54 3.82 14.70
C ILE A 2 43.90 4.14 13.32
N LYS A 3 44.66 4.04 12.21
CA LYS A 3 44.12 4.25 10.84
C LYS A 3 42.99 3.29 10.45
N LYS A 4 42.99 2.06 10.98
CA LYS A 4 41.99 1.04 10.66
C LYS A 4 40.67 1.30 11.38
N LEU A 5 40.74 1.84 12.60
CA LEU A 5 39.56 2.29 13.36
C LEU A 5 38.89 3.50 12.70
N GLY A 6 39.68 4.47 12.22
CA GLY A 6 39.16 5.64 11.51
C GLY A 6 38.39 5.27 10.23
N ASN A 7 38.88 4.30 9.45
CA ASN A 7 38.17 3.82 8.26
C ASN A 7 36.86 3.10 8.61
N ILE A 8 36.83 2.33 9.70
CA ILE A 8 35.61 1.62 10.13
C ILE A 8 34.54 2.62 10.60
N ILE A 9 34.93 3.69 11.31
CA ILE A 9 34.01 4.74 11.75
C ILE A 9 33.41 5.47 10.54
N VAL A 10 34.22 5.85 9.56
CA VAL A 10 33.73 6.49 8.33
C VAL A 10 32.80 5.57 7.54
N GLN A 11 33.12 4.27 7.43
CA GLN A 11 32.23 3.30 6.80
C GLN A 11 30.92 3.12 7.56
N LEU A 12 30.95 3.12 8.89
CA LEU A 12 29.74 3.05 9.72
C LEU A 12 28.86 4.28 9.53
N GLU A 13 29.44 5.48 9.48
CA GLU A 13 28.70 6.72 9.25
C GLU A 13 28.03 6.74 7.88
N VAL A 14 28.72 6.28 6.83
CA VAL A 14 28.17 6.17 5.47
C VAL A 14 27.05 5.13 5.40
N VAL A 15 27.25 3.92 5.95
CA VAL A 15 26.21 2.89 5.98
C VAL A 15 25.01 3.36 6.80
N ASN A 16 25.22 4.08 7.91
CA ASN A 16 24.14 4.59 8.73
C ASN A 16 23.40 5.75 8.05
N SER A 17 24.08 6.61 7.29
CA SER A 17 23.41 7.64 6.48
C SER A 17 22.61 7.04 5.33
N GLU A 18 23.18 6.05 4.62
CA GLU A 18 22.47 5.31 3.56
C GLU A 18 21.25 4.57 4.13
N LEU A 19 21.38 3.98 5.32
CA LEU A 19 20.26 3.34 6.01
C LEU A 19 19.19 4.36 6.42
N THR A 20 19.58 5.52 6.95
CA THR A 20 18.63 6.55 7.38
C THR A 20 17.91 7.18 6.19
N GLU A 21 18.63 7.38 5.08
CA GLU A 21 18.07 7.90 3.84
C GLU A 21 17.16 6.88 3.17
N SER A 22 17.55 5.61 3.14
CA SER A 22 16.68 4.51 2.71
C SER A 22 15.46 4.36 3.62
N GLU A 23 15.59 4.50 4.94
CA GLU A 23 14.46 4.49 5.88
C GLU A 23 13.53 5.69 5.69
N LYS A 24 14.06 6.86 5.36
CA LYS A 24 13.28 8.07 5.08
C LYS A 24 12.54 7.95 3.75
N GLU A 25 13.21 7.46 2.70
CA GLU A 25 12.56 7.09 1.44
C GLU A 25 11.51 5.99 1.67
N TYR A 26 11.79 4.97 2.49
CA TYR A 26 10.80 3.98 2.89
C TYR A 26 9.62 4.63 3.61
N ARG A 27 9.85 5.60 4.50
CA ARG A 27 8.80 6.31 5.23
C ARG A 27 7.92 7.16 4.32
N ASP A 28 8.52 7.82 3.34
CA ASP A 28 7.81 8.59 2.32
C ASP A 28 7.07 7.64 1.33
N LEU A 29 7.60 6.43 1.09
CA LEU A 29 6.94 5.35 0.36
C LEU A 29 5.79 4.69 1.15
N ILE A 30 5.81 4.75 2.48
CA ILE A 30 4.77 4.19 3.35
C ILE A 30 3.55 5.14 3.46
N GLY A 31 3.48 6.24 2.71
CA GLY A 31 2.30 7.11 2.68
C GLY A 31 2.12 7.93 3.96
N ASN A 32 1.20 8.90 3.96
CA ASN A 32 0.93 9.70 5.15
C ASN A 32 0.48 8.75 6.28
N PRO A 33 0.92 8.95 7.54
CA PRO A 33 0.43 8.14 8.66
C PRO A 33 -1.11 8.14 8.83
N ASN A 34 -1.82 9.05 8.17
CA ASN A 34 -3.28 9.09 8.13
C ASN A 34 -3.92 8.30 6.98
N ASP A 35 -3.14 7.84 6.00
CA ASP A 35 -3.62 7.13 4.81
C ASP A 35 -3.81 5.65 5.13
N ALA A 36 -4.86 5.07 4.56
CA ALA A 36 -5.13 3.65 4.67
C ALA A 36 -4.38 2.92 3.56
N ILE A 37 -3.49 2.01 3.93
CA ILE A 37 -2.71 1.24 2.96
C ILE A 37 -3.30 -0.15 2.84
N ILE A 38 -3.54 -0.56 1.60
CA ILE A 38 -3.84 -1.94 1.22
C ILE A 38 -2.90 -2.35 0.09
N VAL A 39 -2.42 -3.59 0.17
CA VAL A 39 -1.64 -4.25 -0.89
C VAL A 39 -2.39 -5.47 -1.36
N ASP A 40 -2.94 -5.42 -2.56
CA ASP A 40 -3.64 -6.55 -3.15
C ASP A 40 -2.69 -7.45 -3.95
N GLU A 41 -2.80 -8.77 -3.77
CA GLU A 41 -2.11 -9.73 -4.62
C GLU A 41 -2.86 -9.93 -5.95
N PRO A 42 -2.19 -10.47 -6.98
CA PRO A 42 -2.84 -10.90 -8.22
C PRO A 42 -4.00 -11.89 -8.01
N SER A 43 -4.02 -12.58 -6.85
CA SER A 43 -5.09 -13.49 -6.42
C SER A 43 -6.39 -12.78 -5.97
N ARG A 44 -6.43 -11.43 -6.00
CA ARG A 44 -7.53 -10.56 -5.51
C ARG A 44 -7.75 -10.58 -4.00
N TYR A 45 -6.81 -11.13 -3.23
CA TYR A 45 -6.79 -11.05 -1.78
C TYR A 45 -5.79 -9.99 -1.32
N SER A 46 -6.10 -9.33 -0.21
CA SER A 46 -5.20 -8.34 0.38
C SER A 46 -4.06 -9.04 1.13
N SER A 47 -2.82 -8.87 0.66
CA SER A 47 -1.61 -9.38 1.33
C SER A 47 -1.27 -8.61 2.59
N LEU A 48 -1.50 -7.29 2.57
CA LEU A 48 -1.07 -6.40 3.64
C LEU A 48 -2.03 -5.23 3.78
N VAL A 49 -2.37 -4.90 5.03
CA VAL A 49 -3.08 -3.68 5.39
C VAL A 49 -2.36 -3.00 6.56
N ASN A 50 -2.40 -1.67 6.62
CA ASN A 50 -1.87 -0.94 7.78
C ASN A 50 -2.94 -0.79 8.90
N PRO A 51 -2.57 -0.42 10.13
CA PRO A 51 -3.54 -0.21 11.22
C PRO A 51 -4.60 0.84 10.88
N ARG A 52 -4.24 1.86 10.10
CA ARG A 52 -5.16 2.92 9.69
C ARG A 52 -6.31 2.39 8.83
N PHE A 53 -6.03 1.46 7.91
CA PHE A 53 -7.06 0.76 7.15
C PHE A 53 -8.03 0.00 8.09
N CYS A 54 -7.50 -0.69 9.10
CA CYS A 54 -8.32 -1.41 10.08
C CYS A 54 -9.20 -0.45 10.89
N GLU A 55 -8.66 0.68 11.34
CA GLU A 55 -9.43 1.72 12.04
C GLU A 55 -10.53 2.31 11.16
N MET A 56 -10.22 2.60 9.89
CA MET A 56 -11.14 3.21 8.94
C MET A 56 -12.29 2.27 8.59
N THR A 57 -11.98 1.01 8.31
CA THR A 57 -12.95 0.02 7.80
C THR A 57 -13.63 -0.79 8.91
N GLY A 58 -13.02 -0.87 10.10
CA GLY A 58 -13.49 -1.68 11.23
C GLY A 58 -13.15 -3.17 11.11
N HIS A 59 -12.31 -3.57 10.15
CA HIS A 59 -11.89 -4.95 9.94
C HIS A 59 -10.53 -5.24 10.58
N SER A 60 -10.36 -6.46 11.11
CA SER A 60 -9.04 -6.92 11.57
C SER A 60 -8.16 -7.38 10.40
N VAL A 61 -6.84 -7.38 10.59
CA VAL A 61 -5.86 -7.86 9.60
C VAL A 61 -6.12 -9.33 9.20
N GLU A 62 -6.57 -10.16 10.13
CA GLU A 62 -6.91 -11.56 9.86
C GLU A 62 -8.18 -11.69 9.03
N GLU A 63 -9.13 -10.77 9.21
CA GLU A 63 -10.34 -10.73 8.39
C GLU A 63 -9.99 -10.26 6.97
N THR A 64 -9.12 -9.25 6.80
CA THR A 64 -8.73 -8.73 5.47
C THR A 64 -8.05 -9.76 4.58
N LYS A 65 -7.40 -10.76 5.17
CA LYS A 65 -6.83 -11.90 4.42
C LYS A 65 -7.87 -12.83 3.82
N ARG A 66 -9.13 -12.76 4.28
CA ARG A 66 -10.19 -13.73 3.96
C ARG A 66 -11.31 -13.19 3.09
N PHE A 67 -11.38 -11.88 2.86
CA PHE A 67 -12.45 -11.29 2.05
C PHE A 67 -11.93 -10.60 0.80
N GLN A 68 -12.78 -10.56 -0.22
CA GLN A 68 -12.53 -9.84 -1.47
C GLN A 68 -12.79 -8.35 -1.27
N PHE A 69 -11.94 -7.50 -1.86
CA PHE A 69 -12.09 -6.04 -1.80
C PHE A 69 -13.48 -5.55 -2.24
N SER A 70 -14.16 -6.30 -3.11
CA SER A 70 -15.51 -5.99 -3.60
C SER A 70 -16.55 -5.83 -2.49
N SER A 71 -16.35 -6.53 -1.36
CA SER A 71 -17.21 -6.40 -0.17
C SER A 71 -17.07 -5.06 0.56
N LEU A 72 -15.97 -4.34 0.31
CA LEU A 72 -15.66 -3.05 0.90
C LEU A 72 -16.09 -1.88 0.02
N VAL A 73 -16.65 -2.13 -1.17
CA VAL A 73 -17.00 -1.10 -2.15
C VAL A 73 -18.51 -1.04 -2.28
N HIS A 74 -19.05 0.18 -2.36
CA HIS A 74 -20.47 0.39 -2.64
C HIS A 74 -20.83 -0.18 -4.01
N SER A 75 -22.00 -0.84 -4.12
CA SER A 75 -22.43 -1.55 -5.33
C SER A 75 -22.35 -0.71 -6.61
N ASP A 76 -22.76 0.55 -6.52
CA ASP A 76 -22.75 1.50 -7.64
C ASP A 76 -21.34 1.83 -8.16
N ASP A 77 -20.33 1.74 -7.30
CA ASP A 77 -18.95 2.10 -7.63
C ASP A 77 -18.09 0.86 -7.96
N LEU A 78 -18.62 -0.35 -7.69
CA LEU A 78 -17.90 -1.61 -7.81
C LEU A 78 -17.34 -1.85 -9.21
N ALA A 79 -18.15 -1.62 -10.25
CA ALA A 79 -17.74 -1.85 -11.64
C ALA A 79 -16.54 -0.97 -12.05
N MET A 80 -16.50 0.27 -11.58
CA MET A 80 -15.39 1.19 -11.82
C MET A 80 -14.12 0.72 -11.10
N VAL A 81 -14.24 0.34 -9.83
CA VAL A 81 -13.09 -0.16 -9.04
C VAL A 81 -12.52 -1.44 -9.64
N GLU A 82 -13.36 -2.39 -10.06
CA GLU A 82 -12.91 -3.63 -10.69
C GLU A 82 -12.17 -3.39 -12.01
N GLU A 83 -12.66 -2.49 -12.86
CA GLU A 83 -11.97 -2.15 -14.11
C GLU A 83 -10.63 -1.45 -13.85
N ASN A 84 -10.57 -0.53 -12.89
CA ASN A 84 -9.31 0.12 -12.52
C ASN A 84 -8.29 -0.90 -12.00
N LEU A 85 -8.70 -1.82 -11.13
CA LEU A 85 -7.84 -2.89 -10.63
C LEU A 85 -7.36 -3.81 -11.76
N ARG A 86 -8.25 -4.18 -12.69
CA ARG A 86 -7.89 -4.99 -13.87
C ARG A 86 -6.79 -4.32 -14.70
N ARG A 87 -6.93 -3.03 -15.00
CA ARG A 87 -5.94 -2.25 -15.78
C ARG A 87 -4.59 -2.18 -15.08
N ILE A 88 -4.59 -1.97 -13.76
CA ILE A 88 -3.38 -1.97 -12.92
C ILE A 88 -2.67 -3.31 -13.00
N LEU A 89 -3.39 -4.42 -12.79
CA LEU A 89 -2.81 -5.77 -12.81
C LEU A 89 -2.37 -6.21 -14.21
N ALA A 90 -2.98 -5.67 -15.27
CA ALA A 90 -2.60 -5.90 -16.65
C ALA A 90 -1.37 -5.09 -17.11
N GLY A 91 -0.84 -4.19 -16.25
CA GLY A 91 0.27 -3.32 -16.63
C GLY A 91 -0.11 -2.23 -17.65
N GLU A 92 -1.41 -1.97 -17.83
CA GLU A 92 -1.93 -0.93 -18.74
C GLU A 92 -1.71 0.51 -18.21
N GLY A 93 -0.96 0.63 -17.11
CA GLY A 93 -0.59 1.87 -16.45
C GLY A 93 -1.38 2.13 -15.17
N VAL A 94 -0.89 3.11 -14.40
CA VAL A 94 -1.50 3.57 -13.17
C VAL A 94 -2.84 4.25 -13.51
N CYS A 95 -3.96 3.73 -13.01
CA CYS A 95 -5.15 4.57 -12.90
C CYS A 95 -4.80 5.68 -11.91
N GLY A 96 -4.88 6.94 -12.35
CA GLY A 96 -4.64 8.10 -11.49
C GLY A 96 -5.55 8.12 -10.27
N THR A 97 -5.54 9.20 -9.50
CA THR A 97 -6.41 9.35 -8.34
C THR A 97 -7.88 9.31 -8.74
N TYR A 98 -8.68 8.46 -8.09
CA TYR A 98 -10.13 8.41 -8.26
C TYR A 98 -10.84 8.26 -6.93
N GLN A 99 -12.10 8.68 -6.87
CA GLN A 99 -12.92 8.60 -5.65
C GLN A 99 -13.94 7.47 -5.75
N PHE A 100 -14.18 6.78 -4.64
CA PHE A 100 -15.30 5.84 -4.54
C PHE A 100 -15.85 5.78 -3.11
N ARG A 101 -17.04 5.19 -2.97
CA ARG A 101 -17.65 4.93 -1.67
C ARG A 101 -17.25 3.55 -1.17
N GLY A 102 -16.51 3.53 -0.07
CA GLY A 102 -16.23 2.32 0.70
C GLY A 102 -17.34 2.01 1.71
N LEU A 103 -17.37 0.76 2.19
CA LEU A 103 -18.27 0.27 3.22
C LEU A 103 -17.45 -0.26 4.40
N SER A 104 -17.72 0.27 5.59
CA SER A 104 -17.20 -0.29 6.83
C SER A 104 -17.92 -1.59 7.20
N LYS A 105 -17.32 -2.35 8.13
CA LYS A 105 -17.96 -3.52 8.76
C LYS A 105 -19.32 -3.21 9.39
N ALA A 106 -19.54 -1.98 9.85
CA ALA A 106 -20.80 -1.53 10.43
C ALA A 106 -21.83 -1.05 9.37
N GLY A 107 -21.51 -1.14 8.08
CA GLY A 107 -22.37 -0.68 6.99
C GLY A 107 -22.33 0.83 6.75
N LYS A 108 -21.50 1.58 7.47
CA LYS A 108 -21.29 3.02 7.23
C LYS A 108 -20.52 3.25 5.93
N THR A 109 -20.99 4.18 5.13
CA THR A 109 -20.28 4.67 3.94
C THR A 109 -19.06 5.52 4.31
N ILE A 110 -17.93 5.22 3.68
CA ILE A 110 -16.67 5.94 3.79
C ILE A 110 -16.37 6.52 2.41
N TYR A 111 -16.05 7.81 2.32
CA TYR A 111 -15.58 8.39 1.06
C TYR A 111 -14.07 8.17 0.97
N VAL A 112 -13.63 7.50 -0.09
CA VAL A 112 -12.24 7.11 -0.30
C VAL A 112 -11.70 7.90 -1.48
N ASP A 113 -10.69 8.71 -1.23
CA ASP A 113 -9.77 9.22 -2.24
C ASP A 113 -8.72 8.14 -2.48
N TYR A 114 -8.79 7.46 -3.63
CA TYR A 114 -7.95 6.30 -3.90
C TYR A 114 -6.82 6.66 -4.86
N ASN A 115 -5.59 6.51 -4.38
CA ASN A 115 -4.40 6.57 -5.24
C ASN A 115 -3.78 5.18 -5.39
N SER A 116 -3.98 4.56 -6.54
CA SER A 116 -3.27 3.32 -6.89
C SER A 116 -1.87 3.58 -7.38
N GLY A 117 -0.89 2.83 -6.87
CA GLY A 117 0.40 2.58 -7.54
C GLY A 117 0.58 1.10 -7.82
N VAL A 118 1.44 0.75 -8.78
CA VAL A 118 1.89 -0.63 -9.00
C VAL A 118 3.13 -0.86 -8.14
N ILE A 119 3.17 -1.95 -7.37
CA ILE A 119 4.40 -2.43 -6.74
C ILE A 119 4.98 -3.50 -7.64
N GLU A 120 6.15 -3.20 -8.22
CA GLU A 120 6.88 -4.12 -9.08
C GLU A 120 8.08 -4.72 -8.31
N ARG A 121 8.26 -6.04 -8.40
CA ARG A 121 9.48 -6.73 -7.95
C ARG A 121 9.95 -7.67 -9.05
N GLU A 122 11.22 -7.55 -9.43
CA GLU A 122 11.88 -8.40 -10.44
C GLU A 122 11.09 -8.52 -11.76
N GLY A 123 10.46 -7.42 -12.23
CA GLY A 123 9.68 -7.43 -13.47
C GLY A 123 8.26 -7.96 -13.34
N ARG A 124 7.78 -8.24 -12.11
CA ARG A 124 6.43 -8.74 -11.84
C ARG A 124 5.66 -7.79 -10.95
N ILE A 125 4.39 -7.57 -11.29
CA ILE A 125 3.45 -6.85 -10.45
C ILE A 125 3.14 -7.74 -9.25
N VAL A 126 3.61 -7.33 -8.07
CA VAL A 126 3.39 -8.05 -6.80
C VAL A 126 2.30 -7.41 -5.95
N GLY A 127 1.82 -6.23 -6.35
CA GLY A 127 0.54 -5.72 -5.85
C GLY A 127 0.21 -4.31 -6.28
N SER A 128 -0.90 -3.80 -5.75
CA SER A 128 -1.27 -2.39 -5.88
C SER A 128 -1.22 -1.73 -4.52
N ARG A 129 -0.60 -0.55 -4.42
CA ARG A 129 -0.70 0.29 -3.22
C ARG A 129 -1.88 1.23 -3.40
N ALA A 130 -2.84 1.19 -2.49
CA ALA A 130 -3.78 2.29 -2.30
C ALA A 130 -3.27 3.22 -1.19
N LEU A 131 -3.41 4.53 -1.39
CA LEU A 131 -3.41 5.54 -0.33
C LEU A 131 -4.82 6.11 -0.24
#